data_AF-A0A7J4TVA2-F1
#
_entry.id   AF-A0A7J4TVA2-F1
#
_cell.length_a   1.000
_cell.length_b   1.000
_cell.length_c   1.000
_cell.angle_alpha   90.00
_cell.angle_beta   90.00
_cell.angle_gamma   90.00
#
_symmetry.space_group_name_H-M   'P 1'
#
loop_
_entity.id
_entity.type
_entity.pdbx_description
1 polymer ?
#
loop_
_entity_poly.entity_id
_entity_poly.type
_entity_poly.pdbx_seq_one_letter_code
_entity_poly.pdbx_strand_id
1 'polypeptide(L)'
;MESDLEIARRAELRPVTDVAESIGIESEDLQLHGPSIAKVTWNRLRDVDESRRGKLILVTSVNPTPFGEGKTVTTIGLNQGLNRIGKRACCVIREPSMGPVFGIKGGAA
;
A
#
# COMPACT_ATOMS: atom_id res chain seq x y z
N MET A 1 10.95 4.97 21.49
CA MET A 1 10.55 4.64 20.11
C MET A 1 9.88 5.87 19.55
N GLU A 2 10.20 6.24 18.32
CA GLU A 2 9.57 7.39 17.65
C GLU A 2 8.09 7.10 17.42
N SER A 3 7.26 8.13 17.36
CA SER A 3 5.86 7.99 16.98
C SER A 3 5.73 7.68 15.48
N ASP A 4 4.63 7.03 15.09
CA ASP A 4 4.36 6.70 13.67
C ASP A 4 4.44 7.94 12.75
N LEU A 5 3.99 9.10 13.24
CA LEU A 5 4.03 10.35 12.49
C LEU A 5 5.46 10.88 12.29
N GLU A 6 6.31 10.73 13.30
CA GLU A 6 7.72 11.12 13.20
C GLU A 6 8.48 10.22 12.21
N ILE A 7 8.21 8.91 12.25
CA ILE A 7 8.77 7.94 11.29
C ILE A 7 8.32 8.30 9.87
N ALA A 8 7.02 8.57 9.68
CA ALA A 8 6.47 8.91 8.37
C ALA A 8 7.05 10.21 7.80
N ARG A 9 7.23 11.25 8.63
CA ARG A 9 7.78 12.55 8.21
C ARG A 9 9.26 12.50 7.84
N ARG A 10 10.02 11.57 8.41
CA ARG A 10 11.45 11.39 8.10
C ARG A 10 11.70 10.50 6.89
N ALA A 11 10.69 9.78 6.41
CA ALA A 11 10.84 8.89 5.28
C ALA A 11 11.11 9.67 3.99
N GLU A 12 12.17 9.31 3.28
CA GLU A 12 12.43 9.80 1.93
C GLU A 12 11.56 9.03 0.95
N LEU A 13 10.48 9.67 0.49
CA LEU A 13 9.56 9.07 -0.47
C LEU A 13 10.16 9.10 -1.87
N ARG A 14 10.17 7.94 -2.53
CA ARG A 14 10.42 7.87 -3.97
C ARG A 14 9.24 8.47 -4.75
N PRO A 15 9.48 9.09 -5.91
CA PRO A 15 8.40 9.40 -6.85
C PRO A 15 7.53 8.18 -7.14
N VAL A 16 6.23 8.39 -7.25
CA VAL A 16 5.27 7.31 -7.52
C VAL A 16 5.48 6.69 -8.91
N THR A 17 6.05 7.45 -9.85
CA THR A 17 6.47 6.97 -11.18
C THR A 17 7.51 5.86 -11.07
N ASP A 18 8.53 6.03 -10.22
CA ASP A 18 9.59 5.03 -10.00
C ASP A 18 9.02 3.77 -9.32
N VAL A 19 8.01 3.95 -8.46
CA VAL A 19 7.30 2.83 -7.84
C VAL A 19 6.48 2.07 -8.87
N ALA A 20 5.76 2.78 -9.75
CA ALA A 20 4.96 2.19 -10.83
C ALA A 20 5.83 1.43 -11.83
N GLU A 21 6.97 1.99 -12.24
CA GLU A 21 7.93 1.35 -13.14
C GLU A 21 8.45 0.03 -12.56
N SER A 22 8.75 -0.01 -11.25
CA SER A 22 9.20 -1.23 -10.57
C SER A 22 8.17 -2.38 -10.61
N ILE A 23 6.91 -2.06 -10.90
CA ILE A 23 5.83 -3.03 -11.11
C ILE A 23 5.29 -3.04 -12.55
N GLY A 24 6.03 -2.52 -13.53
CA GLY A 24 5.70 -2.59 -14.95
C GLY A 24 4.46 -1.80 -15.36
N ILE A 25 4.25 -0.66 -14.72
CA ILE A 25 3.25 0.34 -15.11
C ILE A 25 4.02 1.56 -15.61
N GLU A 26 3.76 1.92 -16.86
CA GLU A 26 4.44 3.03 -17.53
C GLU A 26 3.87 4.38 -17.05
N SER A 27 4.65 5.46 -17.19
CA SER A 27 4.23 6.79 -16.74
C SER A 27 3.00 7.31 -17.50
N GLU A 28 2.83 6.90 -18.76
CA GLU A 28 1.66 7.25 -19.59
C GLU A 28 0.35 6.63 -19.07
N ASP A 29 0.46 5.55 -18.29
CA ASP A 29 -0.66 4.85 -17.67
C ASP A 29 -1.05 5.45 -16.30
N LEU A 30 -0.45 6.57 -15.90
CA LEU A 30 -0.65 7.19 -14.60
C LEU A 30 -1.33 8.55 -14.71
N GLN A 31 -2.33 8.76 -13.85
CA GLN A 31 -2.88 10.07 -13.53
C GLN A 31 -2.29 10.52 -12.18
N LEU A 32 -1.32 11.43 -12.22
CA LEU A 32 -0.60 11.88 -11.03
C LEU A 32 -1.45 12.79 -10.14
N HIS A 33 -1.36 12.57 -8.84
CA HIS A 33 -1.94 13.39 -7.77
C HIS A 33 -0.81 13.86 -6.84
N GLY A 34 0.04 14.75 -7.35
CA GLY A 34 1.29 15.10 -6.69
C GLY A 34 2.39 14.05 -6.94
N PRO A 35 3.52 14.13 -6.21
CA PRO A 35 4.72 13.33 -6.50
C PRO A 35 4.63 11.88 -6.03
N SER A 36 3.79 11.58 -5.04
CA SER A 36 3.76 10.29 -4.33
C SER A 36 2.47 9.50 -4.49
N ILE A 37 1.47 10.02 -5.20
CA ILE A 37 0.17 9.39 -5.39
C ILE A 37 -0.20 9.45 -6.87
N ALA A 38 -0.72 8.36 -7.41
CA ALA A 38 -1.24 8.29 -8.77
C ALA A 38 -2.43 7.33 -8.84
N LYS A 39 -3.30 7.53 -9.82
CA LYS A 39 -4.29 6.54 -10.26
C LYS A 39 -3.78 5.85 -11.52
N VAL A 40 -3.99 4.54 -11.62
CA VAL A 40 -3.77 3.80 -12.87
C VAL A 40 -4.93 4.07 -13.81
N THR A 41 -4.64 4.36 -15.07
CA THR A 41 -5.67 4.67 -16.08
C THR A 41 -6.56 3.46 -16.36
N TRP A 42 -7.80 3.75 -16.76
CA TRP A 42 -8.76 2.69 -17.08
C TRP A 42 -8.32 1.83 -18.28
N ASN A 43 -7.70 2.44 -19.30
CA ASN A 43 -7.20 1.72 -20.47
C ASN A 43 -6.18 0.66 -20.06
N ARG A 44 -5.21 1.04 -19.22
CA ARG A 44 -4.21 0.10 -18.72
C ARG A 44 -4.80 -1.08 -17.95
N LEU A 45 -5.83 -0.83 -17.16
CA LEU A 45 -6.53 -1.88 -16.38
C LEU A 45 -7.30 -2.86 -17.28
N ARG A 46 -7.82 -2.39 -18.42
CA ARG A 46 -8.51 -3.26 -19.40
C ARG A 46 -7.55 -4.12 -20.21
N ASP A 47 -6.32 -3.66 -20.40
CA ASP A 47 -5.30 -4.36 -21.17
C ASP A 47 -4.42 -5.29 -20.31
N VAL A 48 -4.90 -5.69 -19.14
CA VAL A 48 -4.21 -6.64 -18.26
C VAL A 48 -4.34 -8.05 -18.83
N ASP A 49 -3.19 -8.68 -19.09
CA ASP A 49 -3.11 -10.10 -19.45
C ASP A 49 -3.49 -10.99 -18.26
N GLU A 50 -4.71 -11.53 -18.29
CA GLU A 50 -5.24 -12.39 -17.23
C GLU A 50 -4.48 -13.72 -17.07
N SER A 51 -3.68 -14.13 -18.07
CA SER A 51 -2.88 -15.34 -17.98
C SER A 51 -1.71 -15.18 -16.98
N ARG A 52 -1.32 -13.94 -16.66
CA ARG A 52 -0.18 -13.61 -15.79
C ARG A 52 -0.58 -13.34 -14.33
N ARG A 53 -1.46 -14.16 -13.77
CA ARG A 53 -1.89 -14.04 -12.35
C ARG A 53 -0.78 -14.42 -11.37
N GLY A 54 -0.55 -13.53 -10.40
CA GLY A 54 0.30 -13.80 -9.24
C GLY A 54 -0.37 -14.67 -8.18
N LYS A 55 0.29 -14.84 -7.03
CA LYS A 55 -0.29 -15.47 -5.84
C LYS A 55 -1.07 -14.44 -5.04
N LEU A 56 -2.29 -14.77 -4.63
CA LEU A 56 -3.10 -13.97 -3.70
C LEU A 56 -2.89 -14.48 -2.28
N ILE A 57 -2.42 -13.62 -1.39
CA ILE A 57 -2.24 -13.92 0.03
C ILE A 57 -3.24 -13.08 0.82
N LEU A 58 -4.16 -13.74 1.52
CA LEU A 58 -5.12 -13.09 2.40
C LEU A 58 -4.56 -13.02 3.82
N VAL A 59 -4.43 -11.80 4.35
CA VAL A 59 -4.07 -11.57 5.75
C VAL A 59 -5.35 -11.35 6.56
N THR A 60 -5.55 -12.18 7.58
CA THR A 60 -6.69 -12.11 8.51
C THR A 60 -6.20 -12.08 9.95
N SER A 61 -7.11 -11.85 10.90
CA SER A 61 -6.83 -11.85 12.33
C SER A 61 -7.90 -12.61 13.09
N VAL A 62 -7.61 -12.94 14.34
CA VAL A 62 -8.63 -13.34 15.33
C VAL A 62 -9.62 -12.19 15.60
N ASN A 63 -10.63 -12.47 16.40
CA ASN A 63 -11.59 -11.46 16.86
C ASN A 63 -10.86 -10.27 17.50
N PRO A 64 -11.24 -9.02 17.17
CA PRO A 64 -10.58 -7.84 17.71
C PRO A 64 -10.67 -7.77 19.24
N THR A 65 -9.60 -7.28 19.84
CA THR A 65 -9.40 -7.08 21.26
C THR A 65 -8.96 -5.63 21.51
N PRO A 66 -9.07 -5.11 22.74
CA PRO A 66 -8.58 -3.77 23.08
C PRO A 66 -7.07 -3.58 22.86
N PHE A 67 -6.29 -4.66 22.84
CA PHE A 67 -4.84 -4.62 22.67
C PHE A 67 -4.40 -4.42 21.20
N GLY A 68 -5.31 -4.67 20.24
CA GLY A 68 -5.04 -4.57 18.81
C GLY A 68 -4.25 -5.76 18.25
N GLU A 69 -4.54 -6.12 17.00
CA GLU A 69 -4.06 -7.36 16.39
C GLU A 69 -2.93 -7.13 15.38
N GLY A 70 -2.62 -5.88 15.04
CA GLY A 70 -1.52 -5.56 14.13
C GLY A 70 -1.73 -6.06 12.69
N LYS A 71 -2.97 -6.27 12.24
CA LYS A 71 -3.28 -6.81 10.90
C LYS A 71 -2.65 -6.00 9.76
N THR A 72 -2.87 -4.68 9.73
CA THR A 72 -2.32 -3.82 8.67
C THR A 72 -0.80 -3.76 8.73
N VAL A 73 -0.22 -3.67 9.93
CA VAL A 73 1.24 -3.73 10.14
C VAL A 73 1.81 -5.02 9.57
N THR A 74 1.15 -6.15 9.82
CA THR A 74 1.54 -7.46 9.29
C THR A 74 1.43 -7.52 7.76
N THR A 75 0.37 -6.95 7.17
CA THR A 75 0.21 -6.87 5.71
C THR A 75 1.35 -6.10 5.05
N ILE A 76 1.69 -4.93 5.59
CA ILE A 76 2.78 -4.07 5.06
C ILE A 76 4.14 -4.75 5.28
N GLY A 77 4.39 -5.29 6.48
CA GLY A 77 5.63 -5.98 6.82
C GLY A 77 5.85 -7.26 6.00
N LEU A 78 4.80 -8.04 5.74
CA LEU A 78 4.86 -9.20 4.85
C LEU A 78 5.25 -8.79 3.43
N ASN A 79 4.65 -7.72 2.90
CA ASN A 79 5.01 -7.20 1.58
C ASN A 79 6.48 -6.75 1.51
N GLN A 80 6.95 -6.02 2.52
CA GLN A 80 8.36 -5.62 2.62
C GLN A 80 9.29 -6.84 2.72
N GLY A 81 8.94 -7.83 3.55
CA GLY A 81 9.72 -9.06 3.70
C GLY A 81 9.80 -9.89 2.41
N LEU A 82 8.69 -10.02 1.67
CA LEU A 82 8.67 -10.68 0.37
C LEU A 82 9.59 -10.00 -0.65
N ASN A 83 9.55 -8.67 -0.73
CA ASN A 83 10.46 -7.91 -1.59
C ASN A 83 11.92 -8.03 -1.14
N ARG A 84 12.19 -8.06 0.18
CA ARG A 84 13.53 -8.26 0.75
C ARG A 84 14.16 -9.59 0.34
N ILE A 85 13.37 -10.64 0.15
CA ILE A 85 13.81 -11.97 -0.30
C ILE A 85 13.73 -12.17 -1.82
N GLY A 86 13.56 -11.09 -2.59
CA GLY A 86 13.57 -11.11 -4.06
C GLY A 86 12.26 -11.54 -4.73
N LYS A 87 11.13 -11.53 -4.00
CA LYS A 87 9.80 -11.72 -4.62
C LYS A 87 9.22 -10.37 -5.00
N ARG A 88 8.72 -10.22 -6.23
CA ARG A 88 7.97 -9.04 -6.66
C ARG A 88 6.57 -9.08 -6.05
N ALA A 89 6.34 -8.30 -4.99
CA ALA A 89 5.08 -8.28 -4.24
C ALA A 89 4.53 -6.86 -4.10
N CYS A 90 3.20 -6.75 -4.02
CA CYS A 90 2.47 -5.53 -3.73
C CYS A 90 1.42 -5.84 -2.66
N CYS A 91 1.21 -4.92 -1.71
CA CYS A 91 0.09 -4.99 -0.77
C CYS A 91 -1.05 -4.09 -1.22
N VAL A 92 -2.29 -4.52 -0.94
CA VAL A 92 -3.49 -3.73 -1.14
C VAL A 92 -4.15 -3.47 0.20
N ILE A 93 -4.51 -2.21 0.47
CA ILE A 93 -5.17 -1.78 1.70
C ILE A 93 -6.37 -0.91 1.36
N ARG A 94 -7.28 -0.73 2.33
CA ARG A 94 -8.45 0.14 2.17
C ARG A 94 -8.10 1.56 2.56
N GLU A 95 -8.64 2.53 1.82
CA GLU A 95 -8.67 3.91 2.26
C GLU A 95 -9.49 4.02 3.57
N PRO A 96 -8.95 4.66 4.62
CA PRO A 96 -9.67 4.85 5.87
C PRO A 96 -10.80 5.88 5.69
N SER A 97 -11.89 5.72 6.45
CA SER A 97 -12.92 6.76 6.50
C SER A 97 -12.38 8.01 7.18
N MET A 98 -12.69 9.19 6.62
CA MET A 98 -12.29 10.47 7.19
C MET A 98 -13.05 10.82 8.48
N GLY A 99 -14.30 10.33 8.66
CA GLY A 99 -15.14 10.67 9.81
C GLY A 99 -14.51 10.37 11.18
N PRO A 100 -13.99 9.15 11.42
CA PRO A 100 -13.31 8.79 12.66
C PRO A 100 -12.11 9.65 13.05
N VAL A 101 -11.45 10.31 12.07
CA VAL A 101 -10.26 11.16 12.29
C VAL A 101 -10.62 12.37 13.16
N PHE A 102 -11.82 12.92 13.03
CA PHE A 102 -12.29 14.06 13.81
C PHE A 102 -12.90 13.66 15.17
N GLY A 103 -12.96 12.36 15.45
CA GLY A 103 -13.45 11.80 16.70
C GLY A 103 -12.33 11.14 17.49
N ILE A 104 -12.44 9.81 17.67
CA ILE A 104 -11.57 9.04 18.57
C ILE A 104 -10.37 8.39 17.83
N LYS A 105 -10.37 8.33 16.48
CA LYS A 105 -9.35 7.59 15.70
C LYS A 105 -8.89 8.31 14.43
N GLY A 106 -7.81 9.08 14.54
CA GLY A 106 -6.86 9.33 13.45
C GLY A 106 -5.57 8.56 13.76
N GLY A 107 -5.32 7.46 13.06
CA GLY A 107 -4.12 6.63 13.22
C GLY A 107 -3.53 6.28 11.86
N ALA A 108 -2.25 5.87 11.84
CA ALA A 108 -1.55 5.55 10.60
C ALA A 108 -2.23 4.41 9.83
N ALA A 109 -2.22 4.53 8.50
CA ALA A 109 -2.61 3.49 7.54
C ALA A 109 -1.39 3.11 6.71
#